data_AF-A0A240UQU7-F1
#
_entry.id   AF-A0A240UQU7-F1
#
_cell.length_a   1.000
_cell.length_b   1.000
_cell.length_c   1.000
_cell.angle_alpha   90.00
_cell.angle_beta   90.00
_cell.angle_gamma   90.00
#
_symmetry.space_group_name_H-M   'P 1'
#
loop_
_entity.id
_entity.type
_entity.pdbx_description
1 polymer ?
#
loop_
_entity_poly.entity_id
_entity_poly.type
_entity_poly.pdbx_seq_one_letter_code
_entity_poly.pdbx_strand_id
1 'polypeptide(L)'
;MALSTDDRNRRRFMRRALTLLPVAGMAGALTAPEHAQASESRERSEALDMTARNNVIYWGADPTGKRDSSAAFVRAARSSIVNSLYVPPGRYAIGQTVDLKGKNLVGPGRQRFRNEGNAVLMPFHSLGDGVMFTDHGPVMRDLNFSSGQKGRWKGTYIVGPGYNTVVENVHFASGGIGIRVKGIMVNYNLVRCTFIGMGIGVQVDDEKGNNSTTARFVGNEFNYSDNGIIFEKNVYGATFQDNIFEAMKGDAIRARLIYRSSFIGNWWEGRNKGKAPWPCVRTTESQQFMNCFATSNTCVYGWTNVFDSEKHSGSMGGVSLDGGEVVIRNSTGNALRLSPDAIRAEADAWKEATPLVIQSSHSEKTRQTNPIVFRHSGPEGDVVFDTDRDSGNKGVWDGRLRFASQVSSDDKVLYDDYRVNRGRPGVVGETSLVDKKGKVRHALTGIPQFVKWRKGGDGPGCDFFTRCEVVDKGQVEFSFPDGEVELRDPIITVTVDDAGIVHDGIEYLSAYSGSVKYQAWKGFRVRFVDRKSGQPTLPESFNLSIFHPG
;
A
#
# COMPACT_ATOMS: atom_id res chain seq x y z
N MET A 1 26.24 1.41 -69.52
CA MET A 1 25.08 2.32 -69.43
C MET A 1 25.34 3.34 -68.35
N ALA A 2 25.47 4.63 -68.70
CA ALA A 2 25.74 5.68 -67.76
C ALA A 2 24.48 6.02 -66.95
N LEU A 3 24.53 5.86 -65.63
CA LEU A 3 23.49 6.30 -64.70
C LEU A 3 23.26 7.80 -64.83
N SER A 4 21.97 8.20 -64.88
CA SER A 4 21.54 9.58 -65.05
C SER A 4 22.08 10.48 -63.94
N THR A 5 22.29 11.74 -64.27
CA THR A 5 22.86 12.78 -63.40
C THR A 5 22.06 12.95 -62.10
N ASP A 6 20.77 12.61 -62.13
CA ASP A 6 19.85 12.69 -60.99
C ASP A 6 20.15 11.61 -59.93
N ASP A 7 20.54 10.41 -60.35
CA ASP A 7 20.88 9.30 -59.44
C ASP A 7 22.23 9.53 -58.72
N ARG A 8 23.16 10.26 -59.35
CA ARG A 8 24.42 10.69 -58.71
C ARG A 8 24.20 11.79 -57.68
N ASN A 9 23.28 12.71 -57.94
CA ASN A 9 22.93 13.78 -57.00
C ASN A 9 22.18 13.21 -55.79
N ARG A 10 21.30 12.23 -56.00
CA ARG A 10 20.63 11.48 -54.92
C ARG A 10 21.63 10.74 -54.03
N ARG A 11 22.64 10.08 -54.60
CA ARG A 11 23.73 9.43 -53.84
C ARG A 11 24.63 10.41 -53.09
N ARG A 12 24.90 11.60 -53.66
CA ARG A 12 25.65 12.67 -52.97
C ARG A 12 24.86 13.26 -51.79
N PHE A 13 23.55 13.41 -51.93
CA PHE A 13 22.67 13.85 -50.84
C PHE A 13 22.61 12.80 -49.72
N MET A 14 22.45 11.52 -50.06
CA MET A 14 22.48 10.41 -49.09
C MET A 14 23.80 10.33 -48.31
N ARG A 15 24.95 10.58 -48.97
CA ARG A 15 26.27 10.61 -48.31
C ARG A 15 26.43 11.76 -47.31
N ARG A 16 25.82 12.93 -47.55
CA ARG A 16 25.85 14.06 -46.61
C ARG A 16 24.87 13.89 -45.43
N ALA A 17 23.77 13.17 -45.63
CA ALA A 17 22.83 12.85 -44.54
C ALA A 17 23.41 11.81 -43.56
N LEU A 18 24.21 10.85 -44.06
CA LEU A 18 24.87 9.83 -43.25
C LEU A 18 26.00 10.37 -42.35
N THR A 19 26.60 11.52 -42.67
CA THR A 19 27.66 12.15 -41.86
C THR A 19 27.17 12.94 -40.65
N LEU A 20 25.86 13.06 -40.44
CA LEU A 20 25.25 13.77 -39.31
C LEU A 20 24.82 12.84 -38.15
N LEU A 21 25.16 11.56 -38.22
CA LEU A 21 24.95 10.61 -37.13
C LEU A 21 26.16 10.61 -36.18
N PRO A 22 25.97 10.62 -34.85
CA PRO A 22 27.08 10.49 -33.91
C PRO A 22 27.67 9.07 -34.02
N VAL A 23 28.92 8.99 -34.45
CA VAL A 23 29.71 7.76 -34.46
C VAL A 23 30.19 7.51 -33.03
N ALA A 24 29.38 6.81 -32.23
CA ALA A 24 29.83 6.26 -30.97
C ALA A 24 30.43 4.87 -31.23
N GLY A 25 31.74 4.76 -31.02
CA GLY A 25 32.45 3.49 -30.87
C GLY A 25 33.05 2.93 -32.15
N MET A 26 34.30 3.32 -32.45
CA MET A 26 35.39 2.40 -32.80
C MET A 26 36.66 3.24 -33.01
N ALA A 27 37.42 3.42 -31.94
CA ALA A 27 38.79 3.89 -32.00
C ALA A 27 39.69 2.77 -31.49
N GLY A 28 40.49 2.22 -32.40
CA GLY A 28 41.46 1.15 -32.16
C GLY A 28 42.15 0.83 -33.46
N ALA A 29 43.04 1.72 -33.90
CA ALA A 29 43.91 1.47 -35.05
C ALA A 29 45.10 0.61 -34.63
N LEU A 30 45.59 -0.27 -35.50
CA LEU A 30 46.90 -0.09 -36.15
C LEU A 30 47.21 -1.22 -37.15
N THR A 31 47.50 -0.78 -38.39
CA THR A 31 48.34 -1.41 -39.44
C THR A 31 48.03 -2.84 -39.89
N ALA A 32 47.38 -2.98 -41.05
CA ALA A 32 47.35 -4.21 -41.85
C ALA A 32 47.36 -3.90 -43.37
N PRO A 33 47.83 -4.83 -44.23
CA PRO A 33 48.24 -4.56 -45.62
C PRO A 33 47.04 -4.31 -46.55
N GLU A 34 47.30 -3.78 -47.75
CA GLU A 34 46.29 -3.38 -48.77
C GLU A 34 45.20 -4.42 -49.10
N HIS A 35 45.38 -5.71 -48.76
CA HIS A 35 44.34 -6.74 -48.90
C HIS A 35 43.27 -6.73 -47.78
N ALA A 36 43.54 -6.17 -46.60
CA ALA A 36 42.55 -6.02 -45.51
C ALA A 36 41.61 -4.82 -45.75
N GLN A 37 42.07 -3.79 -46.46
CA GLN A 37 41.22 -2.64 -46.82
C GLN A 37 40.10 -3.02 -47.79
N ALA A 38 40.30 -4.02 -48.65
CA ALA A 38 39.26 -4.49 -49.57
C ALA A 38 38.14 -5.26 -48.84
N SER A 39 38.46 -6.13 -47.86
CA SER A 39 37.46 -6.83 -47.05
C SER A 39 36.74 -5.87 -46.09
N GLU A 40 37.46 -4.98 -45.41
CA GLU A 40 36.87 -3.93 -44.57
C GLU A 40 36.00 -2.97 -45.39
N SER A 41 36.38 -2.63 -46.63
CA SER A 41 35.55 -1.79 -47.50
C SER A 41 34.27 -2.49 -47.95
N ARG A 42 34.31 -3.82 -48.13
CA ARG A 42 33.15 -4.66 -48.49
C ARG A 42 32.21 -4.83 -47.31
N GLU A 43 32.73 -5.18 -46.14
CA GLU A 43 31.96 -5.31 -44.90
C GLU A 43 31.35 -3.96 -44.49
N ARG A 44 32.09 -2.87 -44.64
CA ARG A 44 31.59 -1.50 -44.41
C ARG A 44 30.54 -1.10 -45.45
N SER A 45 30.68 -1.51 -46.71
CA SER A 45 29.68 -1.28 -47.76
C SER A 45 28.40 -2.09 -47.52
N GLU A 46 28.51 -3.33 -47.08
CA GLU A 46 27.38 -4.20 -46.73
C GLU A 46 26.67 -3.72 -45.46
N ALA A 47 27.40 -3.27 -44.44
CA ALA A 47 26.84 -2.67 -43.24
C ALA A 47 26.13 -1.33 -43.53
N LEU A 48 26.69 -0.50 -44.42
CA LEU A 48 26.05 0.74 -44.87
C LEU A 48 24.80 0.47 -45.72
N ASP A 49 24.84 -0.56 -46.58
CA ASP A 49 23.68 -0.99 -47.39
C ASP A 49 22.58 -1.59 -46.51
N MET A 50 22.94 -2.39 -45.50
CA MET A 50 22.00 -2.91 -44.49
C MET A 50 21.36 -1.79 -43.65
N THR A 51 22.15 -0.80 -43.24
CA THR A 51 21.67 0.40 -42.52
C THR A 51 20.74 1.23 -43.41
N ALA A 52 21.07 1.39 -44.69
CA ALA A 52 20.22 2.07 -45.67
C ALA A 52 18.90 1.31 -45.92
N ARG A 53 18.94 -0.02 -46.01
CA ARG A 53 17.76 -0.87 -46.24
C ARG A 53 16.81 -0.93 -45.05
N ASN A 54 17.28 -0.71 -43.83
CA ASN A 54 16.38 -0.60 -42.68
C ASN A 54 15.66 0.76 -42.61
N ASN A 55 16.07 1.74 -43.42
CA ASN A 55 15.48 3.08 -43.47
C ASN A 55 14.28 3.14 -44.42
N VAL A 56 13.13 3.65 -43.96
CA VAL A 56 11.89 3.72 -44.77
C VAL A 56 12.02 4.61 -46.02
N ILE A 57 12.96 5.56 -46.06
CA ILE A 57 13.23 6.38 -47.25
C ILE A 57 13.79 5.52 -48.40
N TYR A 58 14.59 4.50 -48.11
CA TYR A 58 15.10 3.56 -49.12
C TYR A 58 13.96 2.89 -49.88
N TRP A 59 12.86 2.61 -49.18
CA TRP A 59 11.66 2.00 -49.74
C TRP A 59 10.70 3.00 -50.40
N GLY A 60 11.08 4.28 -50.48
CA GLY A 60 10.34 5.34 -51.16
C GLY A 60 9.38 6.12 -50.28
N ALA A 61 9.57 6.13 -48.96
CA ALA A 61 8.77 6.98 -48.07
C ALA A 61 9.06 8.47 -48.34
N ASP A 62 8.04 9.31 -48.30
CA ASP A 62 8.15 10.77 -48.51
C ASP A 62 8.29 11.49 -47.16
N PRO A 63 9.48 12.03 -46.82
CA PRO A 63 9.71 12.73 -45.56
C PRO A 63 9.13 14.15 -45.53
N THR A 64 8.48 14.62 -46.60
CA THR A 64 7.85 15.95 -46.64
C THR A 64 6.41 15.94 -46.11
N GLY A 65 5.79 14.76 -46.01
CA GLY A 65 4.41 14.58 -45.57
C GLY A 65 3.38 14.99 -46.60
N LYS A 66 3.80 15.29 -47.84
CA LYS A 66 2.91 15.69 -48.93
C LYS A 66 2.28 14.50 -49.65
N ARG A 67 2.97 13.35 -49.67
CA ARG A 67 2.51 12.12 -50.31
C ARG A 67 2.35 11.00 -49.30
N ASP A 68 1.45 10.08 -49.63
CA ASP A 68 1.28 8.85 -48.88
C ASP A 68 2.55 7.98 -48.92
N SER A 69 3.09 7.70 -47.74
CA SER A 69 4.26 6.86 -47.50
C SER A 69 3.89 5.41 -47.16
N SER A 70 2.61 5.09 -46.97
CA SER A 70 2.15 3.80 -46.48
C SER A 70 2.69 2.61 -47.30
N ALA A 71 2.69 2.72 -48.63
CA ALA A 71 3.21 1.67 -49.51
C ALA A 71 4.73 1.41 -49.32
N ALA A 72 5.50 2.44 -48.97
CA ALA A 72 6.92 2.29 -48.66
C ALA A 72 7.14 1.53 -47.34
N PHE A 73 6.34 1.86 -46.31
CA PHE A 73 6.37 1.12 -45.04
C PHE A 73 5.94 -0.34 -45.24
N VAL A 74 4.90 -0.61 -46.03
CA VAL A 74 4.46 -1.98 -46.35
C VAL A 74 5.56 -2.77 -47.07
N ARG A 75 6.28 -2.15 -48.02
CA ARG A 75 7.42 -2.79 -48.69
C ARG A 75 8.55 -3.11 -47.71
N ALA A 76 8.90 -2.16 -46.83
CA ALA A 76 9.91 -2.38 -45.80
C ALA A 76 9.50 -3.52 -44.84
N ALA A 77 8.23 -3.53 -44.40
CA ALA A 77 7.69 -4.53 -43.49
C ALA A 77 7.58 -5.94 -44.11
N ARG A 78 7.42 -6.06 -45.44
CA ARG A 78 7.42 -7.37 -46.11
C ARG A 78 8.82 -7.92 -46.40
N SER A 79 9.84 -7.09 -46.27
CA SER A 79 11.21 -7.49 -46.57
C SER A 79 11.74 -8.50 -45.55
N SER A 80 12.33 -9.60 -46.04
CA SER A 80 12.93 -10.65 -45.20
C SER A 80 14.25 -10.23 -44.56
N ILE A 81 14.91 -9.21 -45.12
CA ILE A 81 16.23 -8.73 -44.65
C ILE A 81 16.15 -7.59 -43.63
N VAL A 82 14.96 -7.02 -43.42
CA VAL A 82 14.73 -5.92 -42.46
C VAL A 82 14.20 -6.51 -41.16
N ASN A 83 14.87 -6.29 -40.04
CA ASN A 83 14.36 -6.70 -38.72
C ASN A 83 13.72 -5.55 -37.94
N SER A 84 14.04 -4.31 -38.30
CA SER A 84 13.54 -3.09 -37.65
C SER A 84 13.42 -2.00 -38.70
N LEU A 85 12.32 -1.26 -38.68
CA LEU A 85 12.09 -0.12 -39.56
C LEU A 85 12.58 1.15 -38.85
N TYR A 86 13.63 1.77 -39.39
CA TYR A 86 14.08 3.08 -38.95
C TYR A 86 13.36 4.17 -39.73
N VAL A 87 12.71 5.07 -39.00
CA VAL A 87 12.04 6.26 -39.54
C VAL A 87 12.94 7.45 -39.27
N PRO A 88 13.67 7.98 -40.27
CA PRO A 88 14.55 9.13 -40.03
C PRO A 88 13.73 10.42 -39.85
N PRO A 89 14.38 11.55 -39.53
CA PRO A 89 13.69 12.84 -39.41
C PRO A 89 12.89 13.20 -40.67
N GLY A 90 11.66 13.66 -40.46
CA GLY A 90 10.73 13.95 -41.55
C GLY A 90 9.28 13.83 -41.12
N ARG A 91 8.37 14.29 -41.97
CA ARG A 91 6.93 14.11 -41.84
C ARG A 91 6.50 13.03 -42.81
N TYR A 92 5.78 12.02 -42.35
CA TYR A 92 5.37 10.89 -43.16
C TYR A 92 3.86 10.73 -43.05
N ALA A 93 3.17 10.99 -44.16
CA ALA A 93 1.73 10.80 -44.23
C ALA A 93 1.40 9.32 -44.52
N ILE A 94 0.52 8.71 -43.74
CA ILE A 94 0.13 7.30 -43.87
C ILE A 94 -1.33 7.23 -44.30
N GLY A 95 -1.58 6.75 -45.51
CA GLY A 95 -2.89 6.73 -46.16
C GLY A 95 -3.60 5.39 -46.22
N GLN A 96 -2.95 4.31 -45.78
CA GLN A 96 -3.56 3.00 -45.57
C GLN A 96 -2.91 2.32 -44.37
N THR A 97 -3.63 1.40 -43.71
CA THR A 97 -3.11 0.64 -42.57
C THR A 97 -1.81 -0.09 -42.96
N VAL A 98 -0.77 0.08 -42.15
CA VAL A 98 0.51 -0.61 -42.33
C VAL A 98 0.62 -1.75 -41.33
N ASP A 99 0.60 -2.98 -41.83
CA ASP A 99 0.98 -4.17 -41.06
C ASP A 99 2.52 -4.28 -41.01
N LEU A 100 3.07 -4.17 -39.81
CA LEU A 100 4.51 -4.18 -39.55
C LEU A 100 5.11 -5.58 -39.51
N LYS A 101 4.31 -6.65 -39.61
CA LYS A 101 4.76 -8.04 -39.67
C LYS A 101 5.70 -8.43 -38.53
N GLY A 102 5.44 -7.93 -37.32
CA GLY A 102 6.23 -8.19 -36.13
C GLY A 102 7.60 -7.50 -36.12
N LYS A 103 7.84 -6.50 -36.98
CA LYS A 103 9.09 -5.74 -37.01
C LYS A 103 9.04 -4.54 -36.08
N ASN A 104 10.17 -4.22 -35.45
CA ASN A 104 10.29 -3.05 -34.60
C ASN A 104 10.14 -1.76 -35.41
N LEU A 105 9.69 -0.68 -34.76
CA LEU A 105 9.58 0.64 -35.36
C LEU A 105 10.36 1.65 -34.50
N VAL A 106 11.37 2.29 -35.09
CA VAL A 106 12.34 3.11 -34.35
C VAL A 106 12.52 4.45 -35.05
N GLY A 107 12.34 5.54 -34.31
CA GLY A 107 12.61 6.90 -34.81
C GLY A 107 13.91 7.49 -34.25
N PRO A 108 14.18 8.77 -34.52
CA PRO A 108 15.42 9.45 -34.13
C PRO A 108 15.28 10.19 -32.78
N GLY A 109 14.09 10.20 -32.17
CA GLY A 109 13.83 10.86 -30.89
C GLY A 109 12.40 11.38 -30.74
N ARG A 110 12.03 11.62 -29.48
CA ARG A 110 10.78 12.30 -29.11
C ARG A 110 10.93 13.82 -29.17
N GLN A 111 9.88 14.49 -29.63
CA GLN A 111 9.81 15.94 -29.68
C GLN A 111 9.35 16.53 -28.33
N ARG A 112 10.06 17.56 -27.84
CA ARG A 112 9.62 18.39 -26.70
C ARG A 112 8.85 19.64 -27.15
N PHE A 113 9.34 20.34 -28.19
CA PHE A 113 8.73 21.53 -28.79
C PHE A 113 8.92 21.57 -30.31
N ARG A 114 8.11 22.36 -31.04
CA ARG A 114 8.18 22.51 -32.52
C ARG A 114 9.60 22.86 -32.97
N ASN A 115 10.29 21.94 -33.66
CA ASN A 115 11.49 22.16 -34.48
C ASN A 115 11.83 20.91 -35.32
N GLU A 116 12.53 21.17 -36.42
CA GLU A 116 12.99 20.22 -37.43
C GLU A 116 14.05 19.29 -36.84
N GLY A 117 13.86 17.97 -36.91
CA GLY A 117 14.84 17.01 -36.35
C GLY A 117 14.28 15.65 -35.92
N ASN A 118 12.94 15.49 -35.86
CA ASN A 118 12.31 14.23 -35.45
C ASN A 118 11.43 13.61 -36.56
N ALA A 119 11.12 12.32 -36.41
CA ALA A 119 10.16 11.62 -37.25
C ALA A 119 8.73 11.87 -36.75
N VAL A 120 7.86 12.36 -37.63
CA VAL A 120 6.44 12.61 -37.38
C VAL A 120 5.59 11.78 -38.32
N LEU A 121 4.84 10.83 -37.78
CA LEU A 121 3.88 9.97 -38.46
C LEU A 121 2.49 10.61 -38.34
N MET A 122 1.82 10.84 -39.47
CA MET A 122 0.53 11.53 -39.50
C MET A 122 -0.46 10.84 -40.46
N PRO A 123 -1.77 10.85 -40.17
CA PRO A 123 -2.75 10.26 -41.06
C PRO A 123 -2.84 11.06 -42.36
N PHE A 124 -2.86 10.37 -43.49
CA PHE A 124 -3.23 10.95 -44.78
C PHE A 124 -4.75 10.83 -44.96
N HIS A 125 -5.34 11.69 -45.80
CA HIS A 125 -6.81 11.76 -45.93
C HIS A 125 -7.47 10.42 -46.31
N SER A 126 -6.77 9.56 -47.07
CA SER A 126 -7.28 8.25 -47.49
C SER A 126 -7.34 7.21 -46.38
N LEU A 127 -6.69 7.43 -45.23
CA LEU A 127 -6.75 6.51 -44.09
C LEU A 127 -8.13 6.56 -43.40
N GLY A 128 -8.87 7.67 -43.56
CA GLY A 128 -10.12 7.90 -42.84
C GLY A 128 -9.90 7.84 -41.31
N ASP A 129 -10.86 7.26 -40.60
CA ASP A 129 -10.78 7.02 -39.15
C ASP A 129 -10.18 5.64 -38.80
N GLY A 130 -9.35 5.09 -39.70
CA GLY A 130 -8.77 3.76 -39.58
C GLY A 130 -7.62 3.62 -38.57
N VAL A 131 -6.90 2.50 -38.69
CA VAL A 131 -5.70 2.20 -37.88
C VAL A 131 -4.46 2.53 -38.69
N MET A 132 -3.49 3.25 -38.12
CA MET A 132 -2.27 3.61 -38.84
C MET A 132 -1.28 2.44 -38.94
N PHE A 133 -0.94 1.82 -37.81
CA PHE A 133 0.00 0.69 -37.74
C PHE A 133 -0.58 -0.49 -36.98
N THR A 134 -0.38 -1.71 -37.52
CA THR A 134 -0.73 -2.97 -36.85
C THR A 134 0.49 -3.87 -36.69
N ASP A 135 0.40 -4.80 -35.73
CA ASP A 135 1.29 -5.96 -35.60
C ASP A 135 2.78 -5.57 -35.55
N HIS A 136 3.10 -4.55 -34.74
CA HIS A 136 4.48 -4.15 -34.48
C HIS A 136 5.25 -5.26 -33.74
N GLY A 137 6.57 -5.23 -33.88
CA GLY A 137 7.49 -6.09 -33.13
C GLY A 137 7.61 -5.72 -31.65
N PRO A 138 8.45 -6.41 -30.88
CA PRO A 138 8.61 -6.19 -29.45
C PRO A 138 9.01 -4.77 -29.04
N VAL A 139 9.60 -3.98 -29.94
CA VAL A 139 10.11 -2.63 -29.63
C VAL A 139 9.50 -1.57 -30.55
N MET A 140 8.92 -0.54 -29.93
CA MET A 140 8.60 0.72 -30.60
C MET A 140 9.15 1.89 -29.79
N ARG A 141 9.97 2.75 -30.40
CA ARG A 141 10.58 3.86 -29.66
C ARG A 141 10.94 5.07 -30.48
N ASP A 142 11.07 6.20 -29.78
CA ASP A 142 11.69 7.42 -30.32
C ASP A 142 10.91 8.04 -31.51
N LEU A 143 9.58 7.97 -31.46
CA LEU A 143 8.67 8.36 -32.54
C LEU A 143 7.67 9.43 -32.11
N ASN A 144 7.09 10.13 -33.09
CA ASN A 144 6.03 11.11 -32.85
C ASN A 144 4.86 10.83 -33.79
N PHE A 145 3.67 10.69 -33.21
CA PHE A 145 2.40 10.54 -33.89
C PHE A 145 1.58 11.82 -33.70
N SER A 146 1.10 12.40 -34.79
CA SER A 146 0.30 13.64 -34.74
C SER A 146 -0.79 13.62 -35.79
N SER A 147 -1.97 14.18 -35.50
CA SER A 147 -3.06 14.24 -36.48
C SER A 147 -2.68 15.07 -37.72
N GLY A 148 -1.77 16.05 -37.57
CA GLY A 148 -1.42 16.99 -38.63
C GLY A 148 -2.59 17.89 -39.08
N GLN A 149 -3.74 17.83 -38.42
CA GLN A 149 -4.98 18.53 -38.78
C GLN A 149 -5.43 19.44 -37.63
N LYS A 150 -6.32 20.40 -37.94
CA LYS A 150 -7.00 21.19 -36.91
C LYS A 150 -8.01 20.30 -36.17
N GLY A 151 -7.71 19.94 -34.93
CA GLY A 151 -8.56 19.11 -34.09
C GLY A 151 -8.08 17.66 -33.96
N ARG A 152 -8.93 16.84 -33.33
CA ARG A 152 -8.65 15.43 -33.03
C ARG A 152 -9.03 14.54 -34.21
N TRP A 153 -8.07 13.77 -34.71
CA TRP A 153 -8.33 12.65 -35.63
C TRP A 153 -9.02 11.52 -34.86
N LYS A 154 -10.06 10.88 -35.41
CA LYS A 154 -10.83 9.86 -34.67
C LYS A 154 -10.28 8.44 -34.75
N GLY A 155 -9.27 8.20 -35.59
CA GLY A 155 -8.66 6.89 -35.75
C GLY A 155 -7.70 6.48 -34.64
N THR A 156 -7.03 5.35 -34.85
CA THR A 156 -6.08 4.74 -33.90
C THR A 156 -4.67 4.76 -34.48
N TYR A 157 -3.67 5.20 -33.71
CA TYR A 157 -2.28 5.16 -34.18
C TYR A 157 -1.72 3.74 -34.24
N ILE A 158 -1.82 3.00 -33.15
CA ILE A 158 -1.20 1.67 -33.06
C ILE A 158 -2.21 0.65 -32.56
N VAL A 159 -2.25 -0.50 -33.25
CA VAL A 159 -2.89 -1.71 -32.75
C VAL A 159 -1.83 -2.82 -32.68
N GLY A 160 -1.59 -3.38 -31.50
CA GLY A 160 -0.46 -4.30 -31.32
C GLY A 160 -0.67 -5.41 -30.30
N PRO A 161 0.27 -6.36 -30.26
CA PRO A 161 0.27 -7.41 -29.23
C PRO A 161 0.59 -6.81 -27.85
N GLY A 162 0.07 -7.45 -26.80
CA GLY A 162 0.35 -7.05 -25.41
C GLY A 162 1.44 -7.87 -24.72
N TYR A 163 1.98 -8.91 -25.36
CA TYR A 163 3.03 -9.76 -24.79
C TYR A 163 4.42 -9.24 -25.13
N ASN A 164 5.33 -9.23 -24.15
CA ASN A 164 6.77 -8.95 -24.32
C ASN A 164 7.04 -7.72 -25.19
N THR A 165 6.43 -6.60 -24.82
CA THR A 165 6.45 -5.38 -25.61
C THR A 165 7.04 -4.22 -24.82
N VAL A 166 7.83 -3.39 -25.49
CA VAL A 166 8.37 -2.13 -24.99
C VAL A 166 7.96 -1.02 -25.95
N VAL A 167 7.20 -0.05 -25.43
CA VAL A 167 6.90 1.21 -26.10
C VAL A 167 7.54 2.33 -25.29
N GLU A 168 8.54 2.99 -25.86
CA GLU A 168 9.41 3.89 -25.11
C GLU A 168 9.61 5.24 -25.82
N ASN A 169 9.51 6.35 -25.08
CA ASN A 169 9.83 7.67 -25.60
C ASN A 169 9.03 8.00 -26.89
N VAL A 170 7.74 7.66 -26.90
CA VAL A 170 6.83 7.91 -28.02
C VAL A 170 5.85 9.03 -27.66
N HIS A 171 5.64 9.96 -28.58
CA HIS A 171 4.66 11.03 -28.45
C HIS A 171 3.41 10.75 -29.30
N PHE A 172 2.23 10.92 -28.73
CA PHE A 172 0.94 10.81 -29.41
C PHE A 172 0.14 12.10 -29.20
N ALA A 173 -0.29 12.73 -30.29
CA ALA A 173 -1.02 13.99 -30.25
C ALA A 173 -2.29 13.99 -31.09
N SER A 174 -3.40 14.39 -30.47
CA SER A 174 -4.67 14.69 -31.15
C SER A 174 -5.25 13.50 -31.93
N GLY A 175 -5.11 12.27 -31.42
CA GLY A 175 -5.73 11.06 -32.00
C GLY A 175 -6.93 10.55 -31.19
N GLY A 176 -7.67 9.60 -31.76
CA GLY A 176 -8.78 8.93 -31.10
C GLY A 176 -8.25 7.98 -30.05
N ILE A 177 -7.43 7.01 -30.47
CA ILE A 177 -6.71 6.09 -29.60
C ILE A 177 -5.22 6.11 -29.91
N GLY A 178 -4.38 6.20 -28.88
CA GLY A 178 -2.92 6.16 -29.02
C GLY A 178 -2.47 4.73 -29.29
N ILE A 179 -2.66 3.88 -28.30
CA ILE A 179 -2.29 2.46 -28.36
C ILE A 179 -3.52 1.64 -28.02
N ARG A 180 -3.85 0.70 -28.91
CA ARG A 180 -4.86 -0.32 -28.68
C ARG A 180 -4.18 -1.69 -28.63
N VAL A 181 -4.27 -2.36 -27.49
CA VAL A 181 -3.71 -3.70 -27.30
C VAL A 181 -4.77 -4.74 -27.57
N LYS A 182 -4.50 -5.62 -28.55
CA LYS A 182 -5.34 -6.79 -28.82
C LYS A 182 -5.06 -7.86 -27.77
N GLY A 183 -6.09 -8.23 -27.00
CA GLY A 183 -5.97 -9.20 -25.91
C GLY A 183 -5.49 -8.57 -24.60
N ILE A 184 -4.47 -9.16 -23.99
CA ILE A 184 -3.97 -8.79 -22.66
C ILE A 184 -2.53 -8.32 -22.71
N MET A 185 -2.13 -7.54 -21.71
CA MET A 185 -0.73 -7.20 -21.47
C MET A 185 -0.06 -8.25 -20.60
N VAL A 186 1.14 -8.70 -20.99
CA VAL A 186 2.03 -9.56 -20.19
C VAL A 186 3.46 -9.17 -20.46
N ASN A 187 4.21 -8.76 -19.43
CA ASN A 187 5.54 -8.17 -19.57
C ASN A 187 5.54 -7.01 -20.60
N TYR A 188 4.59 -6.09 -20.43
CA TYR A 188 4.42 -4.91 -21.27
C TYR A 188 5.02 -3.70 -20.57
N ASN A 189 5.84 -2.91 -21.26
CA ASN A 189 6.50 -1.73 -20.68
C ASN A 189 6.17 -0.50 -21.53
N LEU A 190 5.39 0.43 -20.97
CA LEU A 190 5.12 1.76 -21.52
C LEU A 190 5.93 2.78 -20.72
N VAL A 191 6.96 3.34 -21.35
CA VAL A 191 7.99 4.11 -20.65
C VAL A 191 8.18 5.47 -21.31
N ARG A 192 8.13 6.55 -20.53
CA ARG A 192 8.42 7.93 -21.00
C ARG A 192 7.61 8.36 -22.23
N CYS A 193 6.39 7.84 -22.38
CA CYS A 193 5.51 8.22 -23.49
C CYS A 193 4.64 9.43 -23.12
N THR A 194 4.22 10.19 -24.12
CA THR A 194 3.37 11.37 -23.93
C THR A 194 2.13 11.25 -24.79
N PHE A 195 0.97 11.57 -24.21
CA PHE A 195 -0.35 11.52 -24.83
C PHE A 195 -1.04 12.87 -24.64
N ILE A 196 -1.09 13.69 -25.69
CA ILE A 196 -1.68 15.04 -25.63
C ILE A 196 -2.95 15.11 -26.47
N GLY A 197 -4.05 15.58 -25.88
CA GLY A 197 -5.29 15.80 -26.63
C GLY A 197 -5.93 14.52 -27.17
N MET A 198 -5.63 13.37 -26.57
CA MET A 198 -6.10 12.05 -27.02
C MET A 198 -7.54 11.78 -26.58
N GLY A 199 -8.29 10.96 -27.32
CA GLY A 199 -9.52 10.36 -26.81
C GLY A 199 -9.22 9.32 -25.73
N ILE A 200 -8.37 8.35 -26.06
CA ILE A 200 -7.84 7.37 -25.12
C ILE A 200 -6.35 7.22 -25.37
N GLY A 201 -5.53 7.33 -24.33
CA GLY A 201 -4.10 7.10 -24.45
C GLY A 201 -3.79 5.64 -24.76
N VAL A 202 -4.22 4.75 -23.86
CA VAL A 202 -4.03 3.30 -23.96
C VAL A 202 -5.33 2.56 -23.68
N GLN A 203 -5.73 1.67 -24.60
CA GLN A 203 -6.88 0.80 -24.45
C GLN A 203 -6.47 -0.67 -24.55
N VAL A 204 -6.90 -1.48 -23.60
CA VAL A 204 -6.70 -2.94 -23.57
C VAL A 204 -8.06 -3.62 -23.60
N ASP A 205 -8.34 -4.30 -24.71
CA ASP A 205 -9.67 -4.82 -25.00
C ASP A 205 -9.99 -6.11 -24.21
N ASP A 206 -9.01 -7.00 -24.02
CA ASP A 206 -9.16 -8.33 -23.38
C ASP A 206 -10.47 -9.05 -23.74
N GLU A 207 -10.71 -9.23 -25.04
CA GLU A 207 -11.95 -9.83 -25.57
C GLU A 207 -12.23 -11.24 -25.03
N LYS A 208 -11.17 -11.96 -24.59
CA LYS A 208 -11.23 -13.33 -24.09
C LYS A 208 -11.33 -13.44 -22.56
N GLY A 209 -11.17 -12.33 -21.82
CA GLY A 209 -11.21 -12.33 -20.36
C GLY A 209 -10.01 -13.01 -19.69
N ASN A 210 -8.83 -12.96 -20.31
CA ASN A 210 -7.63 -13.66 -19.86
C ASN A 210 -6.87 -12.91 -18.74
N ASN A 211 -7.21 -11.65 -18.48
CA ASN A 211 -6.59 -10.75 -17.50
C ASN A 211 -5.17 -10.30 -17.88
N SER A 212 -4.91 -8.99 -17.79
CA SER A 212 -3.57 -8.44 -17.96
C SER A 212 -2.71 -8.67 -16.73
N THR A 213 -1.42 -8.94 -16.93
CA THR A 213 -0.44 -9.14 -15.87
C THR A 213 0.85 -8.37 -16.14
N THR A 214 1.64 -8.07 -15.11
CA THR A 214 3.06 -7.64 -15.24
C THR A 214 3.29 -6.47 -16.21
N ALA A 215 2.32 -5.56 -16.32
CA ALA A 215 2.41 -4.36 -17.13
C ALA A 215 3.06 -3.21 -16.33
N ARG A 216 3.98 -2.46 -16.94
CA ARG A 216 4.68 -1.33 -16.32
C ARG A 216 4.40 -0.06 -17.11
N PHE A 217 3.91 0.96 -16.41
CA PHE A 217 3.64 2.30 -16.92
C PHE A 217 4.52 3.27 -16.12
N VAL A 218 5.64 3.70 -16.71
CA VAL A 218 6.68 4.45 -15.99
C VAL A 218 6.97 5.79 -16.68
N GLY A 219 6.81 6.90 -15.96
CA GLY A 219 7.21 8.22 -16.45
C GLY A 219 6.38 8.74 -17.62
N ASN A 220 5.13 8.28 -17.78
CA ASN A 220 4.27 8.69 -18.90
C ASN A 220 3.49 9.95 -18.56
N GLU A 221 3.14 10.73 -19.58
CA GLU A 221 2.33 11.94 -19.44
C GLU A 221 1.05 11.82 -20.26
N PHE A 222 -0.09 12.05 -19.62
CA PHE A 222 -1.40 12.16 -20.25
C PHE A 222 -1.93 13.57 -19.98
N ASN A 223 -2.01 14.39 -21.03
CA ASN A 223 -2.35 15.80 -20.91
C ASN A 223 -3.51 16.15 -21.85
N TYR A 224 -4.49 16.95 -21.38
CA TYR A 224 -5.67 17.36 -22.16
C TYR A 224 -6.43 16.21 -22.84
N SER A 225 -6.33 15.00 -22.30
CA SER A 225 -6.89 13.79 -22.91
C SER A 225 -8.22 13.40 -22.27
N ASP A 226 -9.09 12.70 -23.01
CA ASP A 226 -10.36 12.26 -22.44
C ASP A 226 -10.12 11.10 -21.47
N ASN A 227 -9.31 10.11 -21.83
CA ASN A 227 -8.96 9.00 -20.95
C ASN A 227 -7.47 8.64 -21.06
N GLY A 228 -6.89 8.15 -19.97
CA GLY A 228 -5.50 7.72 -19.88
C GLY A 228 -5.35 6.25 -20.26
N ILE A 229 -5.25 5.39 -19.25
CA ILE A 229 -5.01 3.96 -19.36
C ILE A 229 -6.28 3.19 -19.00
N ILE A 230 -6.84 2.48 -19.97
CA ILE A 230 -8.12 1.79 -19.86
C ILE A 230 -7.95 0.30 -20.10
N PHE A 231 -8.21 -0.49 -19.07
CA PHE A 231 -8.42 -1.93 -19.17
C PHE A 231 -9.93 -2.19 -19.19
N GLU A 232 -10.44 -2.83 -20.24
CA GLU A 232 -11.85 -3.25 -20.29
C GLU A 232 -12.14 -4.40 -19.32
N LYS A 233 -11.10 -5.14 -18.90
CA LYS A 233 -11.17 -6.25 -17.94
C LYS A 233 -10.20 -6.03 -16.78
N ASN A 234 -9.51 -7.08 -16.35
CA ASN A 234 -8.80 -7.13 -15.08
C ASN A 234 -7.30 -6.90 -15.28
N VAL A 235 -6.64 -6.37 -14.25
CA VAL A 235 -5.19 -6.21 -14.22
C VAL A 235 -4.60 -6.69 -12.90
N TYR A 236 -3.52 -7.48 -13.00
CA TYR A 236 -2.81 -8.08 -11.87
C TYR A 236 -1.33 -7.72 -11.92
N GLY A 237 -0.71 -7.35 -10.80
CA GLY A 237 0.75 -7.21 -10.76
C GLY A 237 1.28 -6.08 -11.65
N ALA A 238 0.48 -5.04 -11.91
CA ALA A 238 0.92 -3.91 -12.73
C ALA A 238 1.62 -2.85 -11.87
N THR A 239 2.47 -2.05 -12.49
CA THR A 239 3.15 -0.93 -11.85
C THR A 239 2.83 0.36 -12.59
N PHE A 240 2.30 1.33 -11.87
CA PHE A 240 2.06 2.71 -12.32
C PHE A 240 2.99 3.61 -11.52
N GLN A 241 4.05 4.07 -12.15
CA GLN A 241 5.10 4.83 -11.48
C GLN A 241 5.41 6.14 -12.21
N ASP A 242 5.49 7.23 -11.46
CA ASP A 242 5.94 8.55 -11.92
C ASP A 242 5.16 9.06 -13.15
N ASN A 243 3.87 8.69 -13.29
CA ASN A 243 3.03 9.16 -14.39
C ASN A 243 2.35 10.48 -14.05
N ILE A 244 2.10 11.29 -15.06
CA ILE A 244 1.39 12.57 -14.97
C ILE A 244 0.05 12.44 -15.68
N PHE A 245 -1.03 12.80 -15.00
CA PHE A 245 -2.39 12.87 -15.53
C PHE A 245 -2.92 14.30 -15.34
N GLU A 246 -2.71 15.13 -16.34
CA GLU A 246 -2.99 16.56 -16.28
C GLU A 246 -4.17 16.94 -17.18
N ALA A 247 -5.06 17.80 -16.67
CA ALA A 247 -6.17 18.37 -17.41
C ALA A 247 -7.02 17.30 -18.14
N MET A 248 -7.21 16.14 -17.51
CA MET A 248 -7.99 15.04 -18.11
C MET A 248 -9.50 15.32 -17.99
N LYS A 249 -10.29 14.79 -18.92
CA LYS A 249 -11.76 14.88 -18.88
C LYS A 249 -12.43 13.67 -18.22
N GLY A 250 -11.89 12.48 -18.42
CA GLY A 250 -12.45 11.18 -18.00
C GLY A 250 -11.49 10.44 -17.06
N ASP A 251 -11.36 9.13 -17.23
CA ASP A 251 -10.58 8.29 -16.33
C ASP A 251 -9.08 8.37 -16.63
N ALA A 252 -8.26 8.59 -15.59
CA ALA A 252 -6.81 8.49 -15.68
C ALA A 252 -6.38 7.02 -15.78
N ILE A 253 -6.84 6.21 -14.83
CA ILE A 253 -6.67 4.75 -14.83
C ILE A 253 -8.02 4.11 -14.54
N ARG A 254 -8.46 3.23 -15.44
CA ARG A 254 -9.68 2.42 -15.26
C ARG A 254 -9.38 0.96 -15.52
N ALA A 255 -9.89 0.10 -14.65
CA ALA A 255 -9.98 -1.33 -14.90
C ALA A 255 -11.29 -1.88 -14.34
N ARG A 256 -11.63 -3.12 -14.69
CA ARG A 256 -12.70 -3.84 -14.00
C ARG A 256 -12.30 -4.20 -12.57
N LEU A 257 -11.13 -4.84 -12.44
CA LEU A 257 -10.48 -5.22 -11.18
C LEU A 257 -8.99 -4.83 -11.23
N ILE A 258 -8.43 -4.49 -10.08
CA ILE A 258 -6.99 -4.19 -9.90
C ILE A 258 -6.47 -4.98 -8.71
N TYR A 259 -5.50 -5.86 -8.93
CA TYR A 259 -4.94 -6.72 -7.90
C TYR A 259 -3.43 -6.67 -7.87
N ARG A 260 -2.83 -6.69 -6.67
CA ARG A 260 -1.37 -6.85 -6.51
C ARG A 260 -0.55 -5.83 -7.30
N SER A 261 -1.10 -4.63 -7.51
CA SER A 261 -0.49 -3.59 -8.34
C SER A 261 0.11 -2.48 -7.47
N SER A 262 1.05 -1.73 -8.03
CA SER A 262 1.78 -0.66 -7.33
C SER A 262 1.51 0.71 -7.97
N PHE A 263 1.30 1.73 -7.14
CA PHE A 263 1.06 3.13 -7.52
C PHE A 263 2.06 4.04 -6.79
N ILE A 264 3.08 4.51 -7.51
CA ILE A 264 4.24 5.16 -6.90
C ILE A 264 4.49 6.52 -7.58
N GLY A 265 4.49 7.61 -6.82
CA GLY A 265 4.98 8.91 -7.33
C GLY A 265 4.14 9.55 -8.44
N ASN A 266 2.90 9.12 -8.65
CA ASN A 266 2.08 9.63 -9.75
C ASN A 266 1.45 11.00 -9.39
N TRP A 267 1.25 11.84 -10.41
CA TRP A 267 0.73 13.20 -10.29
C TRP A 267 -0.59 13.35 -11.06
N TRP A 268 -1.68 13.65 -10.36
CA TRP A 268 -2.99 13.96 -10.95
C TRP A 268 -3.32 15.42 -10.71
N GLU A 269 -3.49 16.18 -11.79
CA GLU A 269 -3.70 17.62 -11.71
C GLU A 269 -4.76 18.11 -12.68
N GLY A 270 -5.79 18.77 -12.15
CA GLY A 270 -6.74 19.49 -12.98
C GLY A 270 -7.72 18.58 -13.74
N ARG A 271 -8.92 19.11 -13.95
CA ARG A 271 -9.99 18.44 -14.69
C ARG A 271 -10.47 19.35 -15.82
N ASN A 272 -10.25 18.95 -17.07
CA ASN A 272 -10.68 19.76 -18.22
C ASN A 272 -12.12 19.41 -18.61
N LYS A 273 -13.09 20.17 -18.08
CA LYS A 273 -14.54 19.97 -18.31
C LYS A 273 -15.05 18.57 -17.93
N GLY A 274 -14.25 17.82 -17.17
CA GLY A 274 -14.63 16.55 -16.57
C GLY A 274 -15.43 16.77 -15.30
N LYS A 275 -16.14 15.73 -14.83
CA LYS A 275 -16.73 15.75 -13.49
C LYS A 275 -15.62 15.97 -12.45
N ALA A 276 -15.92 16.75 -11.42
CA ALA A 276 -15.08 16.98 -10.25
C ALA A 276 -15.98 16.99 -8.99
N PRO A 277 -15.58 16.36 -7.87
CA PRO A 277 -14.40 15.49 -7.75
C PRO A 277 -14.54 14.19 -8.58
N TRP A 278 -13.41 13.61 -8.98
CA TRP A 278 -13.33 12.32 -9.70
C TRP A 278 -12.17 11.47 -9.16
N PRO A 279 -12.34 10.15 -8.98
CA PRO A 279 -11.28 9.30 -8.45
C PRO A 279 -10.07 9.22 -9.39
N CYS A 280 -8.86 9.26 -8.82
CA CYS A 280 -7.62 9.13 -9.58
C CYS A 280 -7.45 7.74 -10.23
N VAL A 281 -7.99 6.71 -9.58
CA VAL A 281 -8.09 5.33 -10.10
C VAL A 281 -9.49 4.82 -9.89
N ARG A 282 -10.08 4.20 -10.91
CA ARG A 282 -11.46 3.70 -10.85
C ARG A 282 -11.55 2.22 -11.22
N THR A 283 -12.22 1.45 -10.37
CA THR A 283 -12.72 0.13 -10.72
C THR A 283 -14.17 0.21 -11.18
N THR A 284 -14.61 -0.66 -12.10
CA THR A 284 -16.02 -0.75 -12.49
C THR A 284 -16.79 -1.81 -11.71
N GLU A 285 -16.10 -2.75 -11.06
CA GLU A 285 -16.70 -3.67 -10.09
C GLU A 285 -16.38 -3.23 -8.65
N SER A 286 -17.38 -3.32 -7.77
CA SER A 286 -17.26 -2.92 -6.35
C SER A 286 -16.32 -3.86 -5.60
N GLN A 287 -15.49 -3.32 -4.69
CA GLN A 287 -14.57 -4.06 -3.80
C GLN A 287 -13.40 -4.80 -4.47
N GLN A 288 -13.07 -4.48 -5.73
CA GLN A 288 -12.11 -5.25 -6.52
C GLN A 288 -10.79 -4.51 -6.80
N PHE A 289 -10.43 -3.62 -5.88
CA PHE A 289 -9.12 -2.97 -5.82
C PHE A 289 -8.38 -3.53 -4.60
N MET A 290 -7.58 -4.58 -4.76
CA MET A 290 -7.10 -5.40 -3.63
C MET A 290 -5.60 -5.69 -3.65
N ASN A 291 -5.01 -5.87 -2.47
CA ASN A 291 -3.61 -6.25 -2.27
C ASN A 291 -2.61 -5.35 -2.99
N CYS A 292 -2.92 -4.06 -3.16
CA CYS A 292 -2.08 -3.11 -3.87
C CYS A 292 -1.15 -2.35 -2.93
N PHE A 293 -0.15 -1.67 -3.51
CA PHE A 293 0.76 -0.78 -2.78
C PHE A 293 0.68 0.63 -3.35
N ALA A 294 0.58 1.65 -2.50
CA ALA A 294 0.56 3.04 -2.92
C ALA A 294 1.49 3.91 -2.06
N THR A 295 2.24 4.82 -2.69
CA THR A 295 3.06 5.82 -1.99
C THR A 295 3.37 7.02 -2.88
N SER A 296 3.54 8.19 -2.25
CA SER A 296 3.98 9.44 -2.86
C SER A 296 3.08 9.91 -4.01
N ASN A 297 1.80 9.53 -4.03
CA ASN A 297 0.85 9.98 -5.05
C ASN A 297 0.26 11.33 -4.69
N THR A 298 0.14 12.23 -5.67
CA THR A 298 -0.43 13.57 -5.48
C THR A 298 -1.67 13.77 -6.32
N CYS A 299 -2.79 14.17 -5.69
CA CYS A 299 -4.03 14.49 -6.38
C CYS A 299 -4.48 15.92 -6.04
N VAL A 300 -4.56 16.79 -7.04
CA VAL A 300 -4.93 18.21 -6.87
C VAL A 300 -5.95 18.67 -7.92
N TYR A 301 -6.66 19.76 -7.63
CA TYR A 301 -7.57 20.45 -8.56
C TYR A 301 -8.64 19.54 -9.22
N GLY A 302 -9.44 18.86 -8.39
CA GLY A 302 -10.64 18.13 -8.84
C GLY A 302 -10.47 16.60 -8.90
N TRP A 303 -9.33 16.08 -8.45
CA TRP A 303 -9.09 14.64 -8.27
C TRP A 303 -9.29 14.22 -6.81
N THR A 304 -9.86 13.04 -6.61
CA THR A 304 -9.93 12.37 -5.30
C THR A 304 -8.80 11.36 -5.21
N ASN A 305 -7.98 11.49 -4.18
CA ASN A 305 -6.97 10.49 -3.84
C ASN A 305 -7.67 9.25 -3.23
N VAL A 306 -7.69 8.13 -3.96
CA VAL A 306 -8.30 6.88 -3.46
C VAL A 306 -7.37 6.08 -2.54
N PHE A 307 -6.10 6.49 -2.43
CA PHE A 307 -5.09 5.86 -1.58
C PHE A 307 -5.08 6.48 -0.17
N ASP A 308 -5.44 7.76 -0.06
CA ASP A 308 -5.57 8.52 1.17
C ASP A 308 -7.04 8.81 1.50
N SER A 309 -7.77 7.76 1.93
CA SER A 309 -9.20 7.83 2.25
C SER A 309 -9.47 7.29 3.64
N GLU A 310 -10.25 8.00 4.46
CA GLU A 310 -10.76 7.47 5.72
C GLU A 310 -11.75 6.33 5.52
N LYS A 311 -12.46 6.28 4.38
CA LYS A 311 -13.32 5.14 4.02
C LYS A 311 -12.50 3.97 3.50
N HIS A 312 -12.80 2.76 3.96
CA HIS A 312 -12.05 1.55 3.60
C HIS A 312 -12.74 0.73 2.51
N SER A 313 -14.07 0.60 2.55
CA SER A 313 -14.84 -0.06 1.50
C SER A 313 -14.87 0.75 0.21
N GLY A 314 -14.71 0.05 -0.91
CA GLY A 314 -14.63 0.68 -2.24
C GLY A 314 -13.33 1.46 -2.49
N SER A 315 -12.44 1.55 -1.49
CA SER A 315 -11.09 2.10 -1.62
C SER A 315 -10.07 1.02 -1.99
N MET A 316 -8.81 1.43 -2.20
CA MET A 316 -7.71 0.48 -2.39
C MET A 316 -7.49 -0.37 -1.14
N GLY A 317 -7.67 -1.68 -1.26
CA GLY A 317 -7.14 -2.67 -0.32
C GLY A 317 -5.65 -2.94 -0.57
N GLY A 318 -4.90 -3.16 0.51
CA GLY A 318 -3.45 -3.32 0.50
C GLY A 318 -2.76 -2.33 1.45
N VAL A 319 -1.60 -1.82 1.07
CA VAL A 319 -0.80 -0.90 1.90
C VAL A 319 -0.69 0.46 1.22
N SER A 320 -1.07 1.52 1.91
CA SER A 320 -0.92 2.91 1.47
C SER A 320 0.02 3.65 2.41
N LEU A 321 0.93 4.43 1.84
CA LEU A 321 1.80 5.39 2.54
C LEU A 321 1.48 6.83 2.11
N ASP A 322 0.36 7.03 1.42
CA ASP A 322 -0.11 8.37 1.04
C ASP A 322 -0.77 9.06 2.23
N GLY A 323 -0.58 10.38 2.36
CA GLY A 323 -1.15 11.17 3.46
C GLY A 323 -0.28 11.26 4.72
N GLY A 324 0.94 10.71 4.70
CA GLY A 324 1.89 10.79 5.82
C GLY A 324 1.69 9.73 6.92
N GLU A 325 0.77 8.79 6.71
CA GLU A 325 0.51 7.66 7.61
C GLU A 325 0.75 6.34 6.88
N VAL A 326 0.95 5.25 7.63
CA VAL A 326 0.97 3.89 7.09
C VAL A 326 -0.39 3.27 7.31
N VAL A 327 -1.08 2.91 6.22
CA VAL A 327 -2.41 2.31 6.31
C VAL A 327 -2.45 0.96 5.60
N ILE A 328 -2.78 -0.08 6.35
CA ILE A 328 -3.00 -1.44 5.85
C ILE A 328 -4.50 -1.68 5.83
N ARG A 329 -5.11 -1.74 4.64
CA ARG A 329 -6.56 -1.85 4.46
C ARG A 329 -6.95 -3.17 3.81
N ASN A 330 -8.05 -3.73 4.26
CA ASN A 330 -8.84 -4.67 3.48
C ASN A 330 -9.90 -3.88 2.69
N SER A 331 -10.08 -4.16 1.40
CA SER A 331 -11.11 -3.52 0.55
C SER A 331 -12.55 -3.79 1.02
N THR A 332 -12.71 -4.67 2.02
CA THR A 332 -13.98 -5.03 2.65
C THR A 332 -14.26 -4.24 3.94
N GLY A 333 -13.60 -3.11 4.19
CA GLY A 333 -14.02 -2.18 5.24
C GLY A 333 -13.23 -2.19 6.55
N ASN A 334 -12.12 -2.94 6.66
CA ASN A 334 -11.24 -2.92 7.84
C ASN A 334 -9.89 -2.29 7.50
N ALA A 335 -9.27 -1.61 8.46
CA ALA A 335 -7.92 -1.10 8.32
C ALA A 335 -7.13 -1.14 9.63
N LEU A 336 -5.81 -1.13 9.50
CA LEU A 336 -4.85 -0.76 10.54
C LEU A 336 -4.13 0.50 10.08
N ARG A 337 -4.11 1.53 10.91
CA ARG A 337 -3.44 2.80 10.65
C ARG A 337 -2.36 3.04 11.69
N LEU A 338 -1.17 3.40 11.21
CA LEU A 338 -0.04 3.85 12.00
C LEU A 338 0.26 5.30 11.63
N SER A 339 0.17 6.17 12.62
CA SER A 339 0.57 7.57 12.57
C SER A 339 1.79 7.80 13.48
N PRO A 340 2.42 8.99 13.47
CA PRO A 340 3.51 9.30 14.39
C PRO A 340 3.17 9.05 15.87
N ASP A 341 1.89 9.20 16.23
CA ASP A 341 1.43 9.20 17.62
C ASP A 341 0.54 8.00 17.98
N ALA A 342 0.15 7.14 17.02
CA ALA A 342 -0.83 6.09 17.30
C ALA A 342 -0.77 4.87 16.36
N ILE A 343 -1.24 3.73 16.90
CA ILE A 343 -1.65 2.54 16.13
C ILE A 343 -3.16 2.34 16.35
N ARG A 344 -3.95 2.37 15.28
CA ARG A 344 -5.42 2.31 15.33
C ARG A 344 -5.96 1.20 14.43
N ALA A 345 -6.82 0.34 14.99
CA ALA A 345 -7.68 -0.52 14.19
C ALA A 345 -8.95 0.26 13.82
N GLU A 346 -9.30 0.27 12.54
CA GLU A 346 -10.43 1.04 11.99
C GLU A 346 -11.37 0.07 11.26
N ALA A 347 -12.67 0.40 11.30
CA ALA A 347 -13.70 -0.30 10.56
C ALA A 347 -14.71 0.72 10.02
N ASP A 348 -15.22 0.47 8.81
CA ASP A 348 -16.32 1.28 8.28
C ASP A 348 -17.58 1.14 9.15
N ALA A 349 -18.43 2.17 9.17
CA ALA A 349 -19.60 2.24 10.05
C ALA A 349 -20.59 1.06 9.96
N TRP A 350 -20.62 0.34 8.82
CA TRP A 350 -21.49 -0.82 8.63
C TRP A 350 -20.86 -2.14 9.12
N LYS A 351 -19.57 -2.14 9.45
CA LYS A 351 -18.80 -3.33 9.79
C LYS A 351 -18.55 -3.40 11.30
N GLU A 352 -18.62 -4.62 11.83
CA GLU A 352 -18.33 -4.85 13.24
C GLU A 352 -16.88 -4.50 13.57
N ALA A 353 -16.68 -3.84 14.70
CA ALA A 353 -15.35 -3.51 15.20
C ALA A 353 -14.55 -4.81 15.40
N THR A 354 -13.48 -4.96 14.63
CA THR A 354 -12.58 -6.11 14.75
C THR A 354 -11.52 -5.77 15.80
N PRO A 355 -11.25 -6.65 16.78
CA PRO A 355 -10.23 -6.38 17.80
C PRO A 355 -8.83 -6.25 17.15
N LEU A 356 -8.05 -5.29 17.65
CA LEU A 356 -6.62 -5.23 17.36
C LEU A 356 -5.92 -6.36 18.13
N VAL A 357 -5.34 -7.32 17.41
CA VAL A 357 -4.63 -8.46 18.00
C VAL A 357 -3.12 -8.27 17.84
N ILE A 358 -2.41 -8.21 18.95
CA ILE A 358 -0.94 -8.33 18.99
C ILE A 358 -0.63 -9.73 19.51
N GLN A 359 -0.01 -10.56 18.68
CA GLN A 359 0.30 -11.96 18.99
C GLN A 359 1.80 -12.19 18.92
N SER A 360 2.33 -13.00 19.84
CA SER A 360 3.73 -13.39 19.81
C SER A 360 4.02 -14.46 18.75
N SER A 361 5.30 -14.60 18.41
CA SER A 361 5.76 -15.61 17.47
C SER A 361 5.46 -17.02 17.99
N HIS A 362 4.90 -17.85 17.12
CA HIS A 362 4.75 -19.29 17.30
C HIS A 362 5.75 -20.02 16.39
N SER A 363 6.44 -21.03 16.93
CA SER A 363 7.31 -21.91 16.15
C SER A 363 6.72 -23.31 16.11
N GLU A 364 6.28 -23.76 14.92
CA GLU A 364 5.78 -25.12 14.73
C GLU A 364 6.82 -26.18 15.13
N LYS A 365 8.10 -25.89 14.88
CA LYS A 365 9.22 -26.79 15.17
C LYS A 365 9.47 -26.99 16.67
N THR A 366 9.43 -25.91 17.45
CA THR A 366 9.72 -25.98 18.89
C THR A 366 8.46 -26.10 19.74
N ARG A 367 7.28 -25.87 19.14
CA ARG A 367 5.97 -25.72 19.81
C ARG A 367 5.99 -24.68 20.94
N GLN A 368 6.94 -23.75 20.89
CA GLN A 368 7.05 -22.67 21.85
C GLN A 368 6.38 -21.43 21.28
N THR A 369 5.67 -20.75 22.17
CA THR A 369 5.13 -19.41 21.98
C THR A 369 5.98 -18.48 22.82
N ASN A 370 6.66 -17.52 22.20
CA ASN A 370 7.46 -16.55 22.94
C ASN A 370 6.54 -15.58 23.69
N PRO A 371 6.95 -14.99 24.82
CA PRO A 371 6.18 -13.93 25.46
C PRO A 371 6.22 -12.65 24.62
N ILE A 372 5.16 -11.84 24.68
CA ILE A 372 5.20 -10.43 24.25
C ILE A 372 5.83 -9.65 25.40
N VAL A 373 6.94 -8.97 25.12
CA VAL A 373 7.65 -8.16 26.14
C VAL A 373 7.60 -6.70 25.70
N PHE A 374 6.84 -5.88 26.41
CA PHE A 374 6.90 -4.42 26.28
C PHE A 374 8.08 -3.91 27.10
N ARG A 375 8.95 -3.08 26.50
CA ARG A 375 10.12 -2.51 27.16
C ARG A 375 10.16 -1.00 26.88
N HIS A 376 10.52 -0.22 27.89
CA HIS A 376 10.97 1.16 27.72
C HIS A 376 12.46 1.23 28.06
N SER A 377 13.18 2.20 27.51
CA SER A 377 14.63 2.41 27.76
C SER A 377 14.96 3.73 28.44
N GLY A 378 13.95 4.54 28.76
CA GLY A 378 14.13 5.80 29.49
C GLY A 378 14.44 5.56 30.97
N PRO A 379 15.32 6.37 31.60
CA PRO A 379 15.68 6.24 33.01
C PRO A 379 14.49 6.41 33.98
N GLU A 380 13.39 7.00 33.49
CA GLU A 380 12.08 7.12 34.16
C GLU A 380 10.92 6.77 33.21
N GLY A 381 11.20 6.02 32.14
CA GLY A 381 10.13 5.58 31.25
C GLY A 381 9.24 4.59 32.00
N ASP A 382 7.95 4.62 31.75
CA ASP A 382 7.03 3.56 32.18
C ASP A 382 6.31 3.04 30.93
N VAL A 383 5.98 1.74 30.91
CA VAL A 383 4.93 1.26 29.99
C VAL A 383 3.60 1.56 30.66
N VAL A 384 3.09 2.77 30.42
CA VAL A 384 1.82 3.22 30.99
C VAL A 384 0.67 2.75 30.11
N PHE A 385 -0.21 1.93 30.68
CA PHE A 385 -1.55 1.73 30.13
C PHE A 385 -2.44 2.84 30.70
N ASP A 386 -2.33 4.03 30.11
CA ASP A 386 -3.00 5.21 30.66
C ASP A 386 -4.51 5.19 30.39
N THR A 387 -5.27 5.57 31.41
CA THR A 387 -6.67 5.92 31.31
C THR A 387 -6.76 7.42 31.56
N ASP A 388 -6.41 8.21 30.55
CA ASP A 388 -6.40 9.67 30.61
C ASP A 388 -7.71 10.24 31.19
N ARG A 389 -7.59 11.21 32.09
CA ARG A 389 -8.71 11.92 32.74
C ARG A 389 -9.23 13.10 31.92
N ASP A 390 -8.44 13.62 30.98
CA ASP A 390 -8.76 14.87 30.28
C ASP A 390 -9.71 14.68 29.09
N SER A 391 -9.97 13.44 28.66
CA SER A 391 -10.85 13.13 27.54
C SER A 391 -12.33 12.95 27.92
N GLY A 392 -12.87 13.69 28.90
CA GLY A 392 -14.30 14.00 29.08
C GLY A 392 -15.36 12.88 29.14
N ASN A 393 -15.01 11.61 28.96
CA ASN A 393 -15.84 10.41 29.09
C ASN A 393 -14.95 9.19 28.93
N LYS A 394 -14.58 8.55 30.06
CA LYS A 394 -13.87 7.26 30.16
C LYS A 394 -12.50 7.24 29.46
N GLY A 395 -11.43 7.35 30.24
CA GLY A 395 -10.05 7.29 29.74
C GLY A 395 -9.76 6.13 28.79
N VAL A 396 -8.70 6.31 27.99
CA VAL A 396 -8.36 5.60 26.73
C VAL A 396 -8.45 4.05 26.80
N TRP A 397 -8.25 3.43 27.97
CA TRP A 397 -8.39 1.98 28.15
C TRP A 397 -9.59 1.55 29.03
N ASP A 398 -10.78 1.32 28.43
CA ASP A 398 -11.94 0.64 29.07
C ASP A 398 -12.01 -0.87 28.73
N GLY A 399 -10.93 -1.39 28.14
CA GLY A 399 -10.85 -2.76 27.61
C GLY A 399 -10.44 -3.81 28.64
N ARG A 400 -10.60 -5.09 28.27
CA ARG A 400 -10.05 -6.23 29.01
C ARG A 400 -8.74 -6.67 28.35
N LEU A 401 -7.71 -6.96 29.14
CA LEU A 401 -6.59 -7.75 28.69
C LEU A 401 -7.05 -9.21 28.64
N ARG A 402 -7.25 -9.70 27.42
CA ARG A 402 -7.78 -11.04 27.16
C ARG A 402 -6.65 -11.97 26.72
N PHE A 403 -6.39 -13.02 27.48
CA PHE A 403 -5.34 -14.01 27.19
C PHE A 403 -5.97 -15.34 26.83
N ALA A 404 -5.64 -15.92 25.68
CA ALA A 404 -6.07 -17.27 25.34
C ALA A 404 -5.40 -18.27 26.31
N SER A 405 -6.18 -18.96 27.12
CA SER A 405 -5.65 -19.81 28.21
C SER A 405 -5.81 -21.29 27.94
N GLN A 406 -6.89 -21.72 27.27
CA GLN A 406 -7.18 -23.13 26.99
C GLN A 406 -7.88 -23.28 25.63
N VAL A 407 -7.87 -24.50 25.09
CA VAL A 407 -8.69 -24.91 23.94
C VAL A 407 -9.57 -26.06 24.42
N SER A 408 -10.89 -25.92 24.30
CA SER A 408 -11.82 -27.00 24.67
C SER A 408 -11.82 -28.13 23.63
N SER A 409 -12.48 -29.24 23.96
CA SER A 409 -12.52 -30.46 23.13
C SER A 409 -13.17 -30.27 21.74
N ASP A 410 -13.78 -29.12 21.49
CA ASP A 410 -14.43 -28.68 20.24
C ASP A 410 -13.62 -27.59 19.51
N ASP A 411 -12.30 -27.48 19.77
CA ASP A 411 -11.38 -26.48 19.18
C ASP A 411 -11.74 -25.01 19.47
N LYS A 412 -12.61 -24.76 20.45
CA LYS A 412 -12.94 -23.40 20.87
C LYS A 412 -11.88 -22.88 21.83
N VAL A 413 -11.29 -21.72 21.48
CA VAL A 413 -10.33 -21.01 22.34
C VAL A 413 -11.08 -20.37 23.51
N LEU A 414 -10.66 -20.69 24.73
CA LEU A 414 -11.09 -20.07 25.98
C LEU A 414 -10.11 -19.00 26.40
N TYR A 415 -10.61 -18.00 27.13
CA TYR A 415 -9.84 -16.83 27.48
C TYR A 415 -9.92 -16.51 28.98
N ASP A 416 -8.83 -15.97 29.48
CA ASP A 416 -8.75 -15.26 30.75
C ASP A 416 -8.89 -13.77 30.48
N ASP A 417 -9.82 -13.13 31.17
CA ASP A 417 -10.12 -11.72 31.00
C ASP A 417 -9.66 -10.94 32.24
N TYR A 418 -8.72 -10.00 32.10
CA TYR A 418 -8.28 -9.12 33.19
C TYR A 418 -8.64 -7.67 32.90
N ARG A 419 -9.07 -6.93 33.92
CA ARG A 419 -9.35 -5.50 33.85
C ARG A 419 -8.77 -4.78 35.04
N VAL A 420 -8.36 -3.53 34.83
CA VAL A 420 -8.10 -2.60 35.92
C VAL A 420 -9.42 -2.33 36.64
N ASN A 421 -9.44 -2.50 37.96
CA ASN A 421 -10.63 -2.21 38.75
C ASN A 421 -10.75 -0.69 38.92
N ARG A 422 -11.59 -0.03 38.10
CA ARG A 422 -11.71 1.44 38.09
C ARG A 422 -12.33 2.03 39.36
N GLY A 423 -12.93 1.20 40.22
CA GLY A 423 -13.50 1.62 41.50
C GLY A 423 -12.58 1.39 42.71
N ARG A 424 -11.52 0.56 42.58
CA ARG A 424 -10.64 0.14 43.69
C ARG A 424 -9.25 -0.26 43.18
N PRO A 425 -8.16 -0.05 43.92
CA PRO A 425 -6.82 -0.42 43.45
C PRO A 425 -6.71 -1.93 43.16
N GLY A 426 -6.10 -2.30 42.02
CA GLY A 426 -5.80 -3.68 41.66
C GLY A 426 -6.35 -4.13 40.29
N VAL A 427 -5.98 -5.35 39.91
CA VAL A 427 -6.44 -6.02 38.68
C VAL A 427 -7.36 -7.17 39.07
N VAL A 428 -8.54 -7.23 38.47
CA VAL A 428 -9.51 -8.33 38.66
C VAL A 428 -9.74 -9.00 37.32
N GLY A 429 -9.89 -10.31 37.33
CA GLY A 429 -10.17 -11.09 36.16
C GLY A 429 -11.05 -12.30 36.40
N GLU A 430 -11.35 -12.99 35.31
CA GLU A 430 -12.13 -14.22 35.29
C GLU A 430 -11.38 -15.22 34.41
N THR A 431 -11.04 -16.38 34.96
CA THR A 431 -10.44 -17.49 34.23
C THR A 431 -11.49 -18.56 33.97
N SER A 432 -11.41 -19.17 32.78
CA SER A 432 -12.30 -20.27 32.39
C SER A 432 -11.56 -21.60 32.49
N LEU A 433 -12.20 -22.61 33.10
CA LEU A 433 -11.68 -23.97 33.20
C LEU A 433 -12.71 -24.99 32.74
N VAL A 434 -12.32 -25.89 31.85
CA VAL A 434 -13.16 -27.05 31.48
C VAL A 434 -12.95 -28.16 32.49
N ASP A 435 -14.02 -28.60 33.14
CA ASP A 435 -13.93 -29.75 34.04
C ASP A 435 -13.84 -31.09 33.28
N LYS A 436 -13.56 -32.18 34.00
CA LYS A 436 -13.42 -33.53 33.41
C LYS A 436 -14.67 -34.03 32.66
N LYS A 437 -15.81 -33.34 32.78
CA LYS A 437 -17.08 -33.66 32.11
C LYS A 437 -17.36 -32.72 30.92
N GLY A 438 -16.40 -31.87 30.54
CA GLY A 438 -16.56 -30.93 29.43
C GLY A 438 -17.33 -29.65 29.80
N LYS A 439 -17.66 -29.43 31.08
CA LYS A 439 -18.39 -28.23 31.50
C LYS A 439 -17.41 -27.08 31.74
N VAL A 440 -17.66 -25.93 31.09
CA VAL A 440 -16.94 -24.68 31.36
C VAL A 440 -17.36 -24.14 32.73
N ARG A 441 -16.37 -23.85 33.57
CA ARG A 441 -16.51 -23.20 34.87
C ARG A 441 -15.70 -21.92 34.87
N HIS A 442 -16.14 -20.93 35.64
CA HIS A 442 -15.46 -19.66 35.77
C HIS A 442 -14.96 -19.48 37.21
N ALA A 443 -13.73 -19.00 37.36
CA ALA A 443 -13.17 -18.61 38.65
C ALA A 443 -12.74 -17.14 38.59
N LEU A 444 -13.08 -16.40 39.64
CA LEU A 444 -12.54 -15.06 39.82
C LEU A 444 -11.06 -15.15 40.12
N THR A 445 -10.28 -14.34 39.41
CA THR A 445 -8.84 -14.21 39.58
C THR A 445 -8.50 -12.74 39.74
N GLY A 446 -7.29 -12.45 40.17
CA GLY A 446 -6.78 -11.10 40.21
C GLY A 446 -5.61 -10.99 41.16
N ILE A 447 -5.11 -9.77 41.28
CA ILE A 447 -3.91 -9.47 42.07
C ILE A 447 -4.38 -8.88 43.40
N PRO A 448 -4.26 -9.60 44.52
CA PRO A 448 -4.61 -9.05 45.82
C PRO A 448 -3.62 -7.96 46.22
N GLN A 449 -4.10 -7.01 47.02
CA GLN A 449 -3.27 -6.03 47.69
C GLN A 449 -2.61 -6.69 48.90
N PHE A 450 -1.32 -6.43 49.12
CA PHE A 450 -0.57 -6.98 50.25
C PHE A 450 -0.19 -5.88 51.23
N VAL A 451 -0.42 -6.13 52.50
CA VAL A 451 -0.04 -5.25 53.60
C VAL A 451 0.71 -6.08 54.61
N LYS A 452 1.89 -5.65 55.03
CA LYS A 452 2.58 -6.22 56.17
C LYS A 452 2.51 -5.24 57.31
N TRP A 453 1.91 -5.63 58.42
CA TRP A 453 1.91 -4.84 59.64
C TRP A 453 3.01 -5.32 60.59
N ARG A 454 3.63 -4.36 61.29
CA ARG A 454 4.63 -4.59 62.33
C ARG A 454 4.27 -3.77 63.55
N LYS A 455 4.66 -4.27 64.73
CA LYS A 455 4.52 -3.55 65.99
C LYS A 455 5.26 -2.21 65.92
N GLY A 456 4.50 -1.13 65.74
CA GLY A 456 5.01 0.20 65.40
C GLY A 456 4.24 0.90 64.28
N GLY A 457 3.50 0.16 63.44
CA GLY A 457 2.61 0.70 62.40
C GLY A 457 3.26 1.03 61.05
N ASP A 458 4.52 0.65 60.84
CA ASP A 458 5.39 1.15 59.75
C ASP A 458 5.72 0.11 58.65
N GLY A 459 4.93 -0.95 58.53
CA GLY A 459 5.23 -2.01 57.56
C GLY A 459 4.77 -1.68 56.12
N PRO A 460 5.33 -2.35 55.09
CA PRO A 460 4.97 -2.12 53.69
C PRO A 460 3.46 -2.21 53.42
N GLY A 461 2.91 -1.22 52.71
CA GLY A 461 1.50 -1.15 52.36
C GLY A 461 0.59 -0.63 53.48
N CYS A 462 1.11 -0.34 54.68
CA CYS A 462 0.32 0.30 55.75
C CYS A 462 -0.09 1.73 55.39
N ASP A 463 0.74 2.41 54.61
CA ASP A 463 0.56 3.76 54.07
C ASP A 463 -0.58 3.88 53.05
N PHE A 464 -1.10 2.75 52.56
CA PHE A 464 -2.33 2.73 51.77
C PHE A 464 -3.53 3.23 52.57
N PHE A 465 -3.56 3.01 53.89
CA PHE A 465 -4.65 3.43 54.76
C PHE A 465 -4.33 4.76 55.44
N THR A 466 -5.33 5.63 55.56
CA THR A 466 -5.23 6.86 56.34
C THR A 466 -4.95 6.57 57.82
N ARG A 467 -5.42 5.40 58.31
CA ARG A 467 -5.16 4.91 59.66
C ARG A 467 -4.72 3.46 59.64
N CYS A 468 -3.54 3.20 60.21
CA CYS A 468 -2.97 1.88 60.41
C CYS A 468 -2.32 1.81 61.81
N GLU A 469 -3.11 1.50 62.84
CA GLU A 469 -2.62 1.57 64.22
C GLU A 469 -3.28 0.59 65.19
N VAL A 470 -2.66 0.42 66.34
CA VAL A 470 -3.23 -0.35 67.46
C VAL A 470 -4.35 0.47 68.10
N VAL A 471 -5.55 -0.11 68.19
CA VAL A 471 -6.73 0.57 68.76
C VAL A 471 -7.20 -0.03 70.09
N ASP A 472 -6.83 -1.27 70.38
CA ASP A 472 -7.09 -1.94 71.65
C ASP A 472 -6.07 -3.08 71.86
N LYS A 473 -6.06 -3.70 73.05
CA LYS A 473 -5.29 -4.92 73.33
C LYS A 473 -5.67 -5.99 72.30
N GLY A 474 -4.69 -6.40 71.50
CA GLY A 474 -4.88 -7.43 70.47
C GLY A 474 -5.62 -6.96 69.21
N GLN A 475 -5.84 -5.65 68.99
CA GLN A 475 -6.54 -5.14 67.81
C GLN A 475 -5.74 -4.11 67.02
N VAL A 476 -5.70 -4.28 65.70
CA VAL A 476 -5.09 -3.33 64.76
C VAL A 476 -6.14 -2.87 63.76
N GLU A 477 -6.32 -1.56 63.61
CA GLU A 477 -7.26 -0.94 62.68
C GLU A 477 -6.56 -0.53 61.38
N PHE A 478 -7.20 -0.85 60.25
CA PHE A 478 -6.86 -0.38 58.90
C PHE A 478 -8.07 0.35 58.33
N SER A 479 -8.03 1.68 58.23
CA SER A 479 -9.21 2.45 57.85
C SER A 479 -8.93 3.77 57.13
N PHE A 480 -9.99 4.28 56.50
CA PHE A 480 -10.14 5.62 55.94
C PHE A 480 -11.20 6.32 56.79
N PRO A 481 -10.83 6.94 57.94
CA PRO A 481 -11.79 7.39 58.95
C PRO A 481 -12.86 8.33 58.40
N ASP A 482 -12.46 9.19 57.46
CA ASP A 482 -13.28 10.20 56.77
C ASP A 482 -14.07 9.65 55.58
N GLY A 483 -13.98 8.34 55.30
CA GLY A 483 -14.72 7.68 54.24
C GLY A 483 -14.19 7.97 52.83
N GLU A 484 -12.92 8.36 52.73
CA GLU A 484 -12.24 8.70 51.46
C GLU A 484 -12.24 7.54 50.47
N VAL A 485 -12.14 6.31 50.99
CA VAL A 485 -12.16 5.08 50.20
C VAL A 485 -13.15 4.09 50.82
N GLU A 486 -13.98 3.50 49.97
CA GLU A 486 -14.96 2.49 50.36
C GLU A 486 -14.54 1.10 49.87
N LEU A 487 -14.26 0.21 50.82
CA LEU A 487 -13.97 -1.20 50.60
C LEU A 487 -15.29 -1.96 50.54
N ARG A 488 -15.77 -2.34 49.34
CA ARG A 488 -16.91 -3.28 49.25
C ARG A 488 -16.48 -4.73 49.12
N ASP A 489 -17.21 -5.59 49.82
CA ASP A 489 -17.06 -7.05 49.83
C ASP A 489 -15.58 -7.52 49.75
N PRO A 490 -14.69 -7.00 50.62
CA PRO A 490 -13.28 -7.39 50.58
C PRO A 490 -13.12 -8.82 51.09
N ILE A 491 -12.39 -9.63 50.34
CA ILE A 491 -11.89 -10.92 50.83
C ILE A 491 -10.54 -10.65 51.48
N ILE A 492 -10.49 -10.76 52.81
CA ILE A 492 -9.29 -10.48 53.60
C ILE A 492 -8.74 -11.78 54.16
N THR A 493 -7.48 -12.06 53.85
CA THR A 493 -6.73 -13.17 54.44
C THR A 493 -5.65 -12.63 55.36
N VAL A 494 -5.58 -13.17 56.58
CA VAL A 494 -4.61 -12.78 57.60
C VAL A 494 -3.66 -13.94 57.85
N THR A 495 -2.36 -13.68 57.81
CA THR A 495 -1.31 -14.66 58.18
C THR A 495 -0.46 -14.07 59.29
N VAL A 496 -0.46 -14.73 60.46
CA VAL A 496 0.30 -14.30 61.65
C VAL A 496 1.67 -14.97 61.64
N ASP A 497 2.72 -14.18 61.82
CA ASP A 497 4.11 -14.70 61.77
C ASP A 497 4.51 -15.38 63.11
N ASP A 498 3.80 -15.10 64.21
CA ASP A 498 4.16 -15.56 65.56
C ASP A 498 3.51 -16.89 65.96
N ALA A 499 4.31 -17.87 66.39
CA ALA A 499 3.86 -19.22 66.73
C ALA A 499 2.87 -19.31 67.93
N GLY A 500 2.80 -18.27 68.77
CA GLY A 500 1.98 -18.22 69.98
C GLY A 500 0.67 -17.44 69.84
N ILE A 501 0.47 -16.70 68.74
CA ILE A 501 -0.65 -15.78 68.57
C ILE A 501 -1.47 -16.22 67.37
N VAL A 502 -2.79 -16.08 67.45
CA VAL A 502 -3.71 -16.46 66.37
C VAL A 502 -4.63 -15.30 66.01
N HIS A 503 -4.97 -15.23 64.74
CA HIS A 503 -6.03 -14.35 64.23
C HIS A 503 -7.40 -14.89 64.72
N ASP A 504 -8.11 -14.05 65.48
CA ASP A 504 -9.41 -14.37 66.10
C ASP A 504 -10.60 -13.84 65.28
N GLY A 505 -10.38 -12.85 64.42
CA GLY A 505 -11.41 -12.39 63.49
C GLY A 505 -11.21 -10.96 62.99
N ILE A 506 -12.10 -10.56 62.09
CA ILE A 506 -12.12 -9.24 61.47
C ILE A 506 -13.43 -8.55 61.82
N GLU A 507 -13.34 -7.33 62.33
CA GLU A 507 -14.47 -6.43 62.56
C GLU A 507 -14.49 -5.37 61.46
N TYR A 508 -15.61 -5.23 60.74
CA TYR A 508 -15.73 -4.26 59.67
C TYR A 508 -16.28 -2.91 60.16
N LEU A 509 -15.66 -1.82 59.71
CA LEU A 509 -16.07 -0.46 60.05
C LEU A 509 -17.06 0.06 59.01
N SER A 510 -18.28 0.35 59.45
CA SER A 510 -19.33 0.86 58.55
C SER A 510 -18.94 2.21 57.94
N ALA A 511 -19.06 2.32 56.61
CA ALA A 511 -18.84 3.57 55.89
C ALA A 511 -19.99 4.57 56.10
N TYR A 512 -21.24 4.11 56.14
CA TYR A 512 -22.46 4.91 56.32
C TYR A 512 -23.62 4.08 56.88
N SER A 513 -24.74 4.74 57.22
CA SER A 513 -25.95 4.05 57.69
C SER A 513 -26.51 3.11 56.60
N GLY A 514 -26.52 1.81 56.86
CA GLY A 514 -26.90 0.79 55.88
C GLY A 514 -25.74 0.06 55.20
N SER A 515 -24.49 0.39 55.55
CA SER A 515 -23.26 -0.26 55.04
C SER A 515 -23.29 -1.77 55.03
N VAL A 516 -23.85 -2.41 56.07
CA VAL A 516 -23.95 -3.87 56.17
C VAL A 516 -24.73 -4.48 55.00
N LYS A 517 -25.80 -3.81 54.54
CA LYS A 517 -26.62 -4.27 53.41
C LYS A 517 -25.86 -4.21 52.08
N TYR A 518 -24.99 -3.21 51.93
CA TYR A 518 -24.21 -2.97 50.71
C TYR A 518 -22.78 -3.51 50.81
N GLN A 519 -22.47 -4.20 51.92
CA GLN A 519 -21.15 -4.69 52.29
C GLN A 519 -20.06 -3.62 52.09
N ALA A 520 -20.37 -2.38 52.46
CA ALA A 520 -19.56 -1.19 52.18
C ALA A 520 -18.86 -0.69 53.44
N TRP A 521 -17.53 -0.81 53.48
CA TRP A 521 -16.74 -0.59 54.68
C TRP A 521 -15.73 0.53 54.47
N LYS A 522 -15.52 1.37 55.48
CA LYS A 522 -14.45 2.38 55.46
C LYS A 522 -13.13 1.84 56.01
N GLY A 523 -13.09 0.56 56.37
CA GLY A 523 -11.95 -0.08 57.00
C GLY A 523 -12.37 -1.32 57.77
N PHE A 524 -11.42 -1.90 58.48
CA PHE A 524 -11.61 -3.08 59.31
C PHE A 524 -10.59 -3.12 60.44
N ARG A 525 -10.90 -3.87 61.50
CA ARG A 525 -10.00 -4.19 62.60
C ARG A 525 -9.70 -5.66 62.59
N VAL A 526 -8.42 -5.99 62.69
CA VAL A 526 -7.94 -7.36 62.79
C VAL A 526 -7.68 -7.67 64.25
N ARG A 527 -8.26 -8.75 64.76
CA ARG A 527 -8.19 -9.16 66.17
C ARG A 527 -7.29 -10.37 66.34
N PHE A 528 -6.52 -10.35 67.42
CA PHE A 528 -5.53 -11.36 67.76
C PHE A 528 -5.64 -11.77 69.22
N VAL A 529 -5.45 -13.06 69.49
CA VAL A 529 -5.43 -13.63 70.83
C VAL A 529 -4.21 -14.54 71.02
N ASP A 530 -3.72 -14.63 72.23
CA ASP A 530 -2.74 -15.65 72.61
C ASP A 530 -3.41 -17.04 72.52
N ARG A 531 -2.73 -17.97 71.85
CA ARG A 531 -3.26 -19.30 71.52
C ARG A 531 -3.61 -20.13 72.76
N LYS A 532 -2.93 -19.92 73.88
CA LYS A 532 -3.11 -20.73 75.11
C LYS A 532 -4.14 -20.13 76.06
N SER A 533 -4.07 -18.81 76.26
CA SER A 533 -4.88 -18.10 77.25
C SER A 533 -6.17 -17.51 76.66
N GLY A 534 -6.27 -17.39 75.34
CA GLY A 534 -7.37 -16.70 74.66
C GLY A 534 -7.41 -15.19 74.94
N GLN A 535 -6.40 -14.65 75.62
CA GLN A 535 -6.36 -13.24 75.98
C GLN A 535 -5.95 -12.38 74.77
N PRO A 536 -6.60 -11.22 74.55
CA PRO A 536 -6.25 -10.33 73.45
C PRO A 536 -4.77 -9.93 73.50
N THR A 537 -4.01 -10.33 72.48
CA THR A 537 -2.56 -10.19 72.42
C THR A 537 -2.13 -9.88 71.01
N LEU A 538 -1.33 -8.81 70.83
CA LEU A 538 -0.84 -8.41 69.52
C LEU A 538 0.38 -9.23 69.10
N PRO A 539 0.46 -9.67 67.84
CA PRO A 539 1.68 -10.21 67.29
C PRO A 539 2.75 -9.12 67.09
N GLU A 540 3.99 -9.53 66.92
CA GLU A 540 5.10 -8.68 66.45
C GLU A 540 4.92 -8.30 64.98
N SER A 541 4.41 -9.21 64.14
CA SER A 541 3.98 -8.90 62.77
C SER A 541 2.92 -9.86 62.21
N PHE A 542 2.18 -9.39 61.21
CA PHE A 542 1.30 -10.21 60.38
C PHE A 542 1.18 -9.65 58.96
N ASN A 543 0.71 -10.47 58.04
CA ASN A 543 0.47 -10.11 56.65
C ASN A 543 -1.04 -10.15 56.35
N LEU A 544 -1.50 -9.18 55.59
CA LEU A 544 -2.85 -9.11 55.02
C LEU A 544 -2.77 -9.25 53.51
N SER A 545 -3.70 -10.01 52.97
CA SER A 545 -4.02 -10.04 51.54
C SER A 545 -5.47 -9.62 51.37
N ILE A 546 -5.71 -8.54 50.61
CA ILE A 546 -7.03 -7.96 50.39
C ILE A 546 -7.37 -8.11 48.91
N PHE A 547 -8.43 -8.85 48.62
CA PHE A 547 -8.92 -9.05 47.27
C PHE A 547 -10.33 -8.46 47.12
N HIS A 548 -10.55 -7.71 46.04
CA HIS A 548 -11.84 -7.13 45.71
C HIS A 548 -12.41 -7.85 44.48
N PRO A 549 -13.39 -8.76 44.63
CA PRO A 549 -13.91 -9.59 43.54
C PRO A 549 -14.63 -8.81 42.43
N GLY A 550 -14.98 -7.55 42.68
CA GLY A 550 -15.60 -6.64 41.69
C GLY A 550 -17.06 -6.34 41.97
#